data_AF-A0A9E3Q1F7-F1
#
_entry.id   AF-A0A9E3Q1F7-F1
#
_cell.length_a   1.000
_cell.length_b   1.000
_cell.length_c   1.000
_cell.angle_alpha   90.00
_cell.angle_beta   90.00
_cell.angle_gamma   90.00
#
_symmetry.space_group_name_H-M   'P 1'
#
loop_
_entity.id
_entity.type
_entity.pdbx_description
1 polymer ?
#
loop_
_entity_poly.entity_id
_entity_poly.type
_entity_poly.pdbx_seq_one_letter_code
_entity_poly.pdbx_strand_id
1 'polypeptide(L)' 'MSSTFGYYQSPRRHLDIEVLGPDGRLSSRTPVRFFPNPIRHSRFGHPHSSFAITLPEPPPVGSTVRVAVHATSIADCRT' A
#
# COMPACT_ATOMS: atom_id res chain seq x y z
N MET A 1 25.72 8.58 2.68
CA MET A 1 25.00 8.81 1.40
C MET A 1 23.52 8.82 1.70
N SER A 2 22.94 10.01 1.94
CA SER A 2 21.50 10.20 2.14
C SER A 2 20.96 10.88 0.89
N SER A 3 20.08 10.18 0.17
CA SER A 3 19.18 10.80 -0.80
C SER A 3 18.16 9.76 -1.26
N THR A 4 17.09 9.57 -0.47
CA THR A 4 15.84 8.95 -0.93
C THR A 4 15.05 9.97 -1.75
N PHE A 5 15.70 10.66 -2.70
CA PHE A 5 15.06 11.61 -3.60
C PHE A 5 14.61 10.85 -4.87
N GLY A 6 13.35 10.41 -4.86
CA GLY A 6 12.74 9.76 -6.02
C GLY A 6 11.22 9.61 -5.97
N TYR A 7 10.56 10.20 -4.97
CA TYR A 7 9.10 10.25 -4.81
C TYR A 7 8.41 11.25 -5.77
N TYR A 8 9.15 12.09 -6.50
CA TYR A 8 8.64 13.36 -7.03
C TYR A 8 8.00 13.36 -8.44
N GLN A 9 7.78 12.22 -9.09
CA GLN A 9 7.11 12.20 -10.41
C GLN A 9 6.18 10.99 -10.54
N SER A 10 4.94 11.08 -10.02
CA SER A 10 3.94 10.00 -10.12
C SER A 10 3.53 9.75 -11.58
N PRO A 11 3.65 8.48 -12.03
CA PRO A 11 2.45 7.67 -12.26
C PRO A 11 2.61 6.28 -11.62
N ARG A 12 2.93 6.25 -10.32
CA ARG A 12 3.46 5.06 -9.64
C ARG A 12 2.44 4.57 -8.62
N ARG A 13 1.80 3.43 -8.88
CA ARG A 13 0.81 2.83 -7.97
C ARG A 13 1.48 2.40 -6.67
N HIS A 14 0.90 2.79 -5.53
CA HIS A 14 1.28 2.43 -4.17
C HIS A 14 0.33 1.38 -3.60
N LEU A 15 0.83 0.53 -2.71
CA LEU A 15 0.01 -0.43 -1.97
C LEU A 15 -0.18 0.06 -0.54
N ASP A 16 -1.43 0.23 -0.15
CA ASP A 16 -1.83 0.43 1.23
C ASP A 16 -2.66 -0.78 1.67
N ILE A 17 -2.46 -1.19 2.92
CA ILE A 17 -3.28 -2.21 3.55
C ILE A 17 -4.32 -1.48 4.39
N GLU A 18 -5.58 -1.71 4.05
CA GLU A 18 -6.72 -1.13 4.73
C GLU A 18 -7.42 -2.21 5.52
N VAL A 19 -7.67 -1.94 6.79
CA VAL A 19 -8.51 -2.75 7.65
C VAL A 19 -9.84 -2.05 7.77
N LEU A 20 -10.88 -2.66 7.23
CA LEU A 20 -12.25 -2.21 7.40
C LEU A 20 -12.87 -2.96 8.58
N GLY A 21 -13.52 -2.26 9.48
CA GLY A 21 -14.29 -2.87 10.57
C GLY A 21 -15.50 -3.64 10.04
N PRO A 22 -16.22 -4.36 10.92
CA PRO A 22 -17.41 -5.13 10.53
C PRO A 22 -18.55 -4.27 9.96
N ASP A 23 -18.56 -2.98 10.31
CA ASP A 23 -19.47 -1.96 9.79
C ASP A 23 -19.06 -1.41 8.41
N GLY A 24 -17.96 -1.92 7.85
CA GLY A 24 -17.38 -1.47 6.57
C GLY A 24 -16.60 -0.16 6.66
N ARG A 25 -16.47 0.45 7.84
CA ARG A 25 -15.71 1.69 8.00
C ARG A 25 -14.21 1.42 8.07
N LEU A 26 -13.42 2.34 7.55
CA LEU A 26 -11.96 2.25 7.62
C LEU A 26 -11.50 2.38 9.07
N SER A 27 -10.98 1.28 9.63
CA SER A 27 -10.41 1.25 10.98
C SER A 27 -8.95 1.64 10.97
N SER A 28 -8.16 1.15 10.00
CA SER A 28 -6.76 1.52 9.86
C SER A 28 -6.30 1.45 8.41
N ARG A 29 -5.27 2.24 8.08
CA ARG A 29 -4.59 2.21 6.78
C ARG A 29 -3.10 2.28 7.00
N THR A 30 -2.37 1.31 6.45
CA THR A 30 -0.92 1.22 6.59
C THR A 30 -0.26 1.14 5.22
N PRO A 31 0.68 2.05 4.89
CA PRO A 31 1.42 1.98 3.64
C PRO A 31 2.40 0.79 3.67
N VAL A 32 2.51 0.09 2.55
CA VAL A 32 3.35 -1.11 2.43
C VAL A 32 4.49 -0.90 1.45
N ARG A 33 5.67 -1.38 1.87
CA ARG A 33 6.82 -1.53 0.97
C ARG A 33 6.69 -2.84 0.22
N PHE A 34 6.92 -2.79 -1.09
CA PHE A 34 6.81 -3.95 -1.98
C PHE A 34 7.91 -3.92 -3.03
N PHE A 35 8.14 -5.04 -3.71
CA PHE A 35 9.11 -5.13 -4.81
C PHE A 35 8.54 -5.95 -5.98
N PRO A 36 8.73 -5.51 -7.24
CA PRO A 36 9.32 -4.22 -7.63
C PRO A 36 8.39 -3.04 -7.28
N ASN A 37 8.97 -1.93 -6.80
CA ASN A 37 8.27 -0.65 -6.58
C ASN A 37 8.89 0.42 -7.52
N PRO A 38 8.09 1.05 -8.40
CA PRO A 38 6.63 0.96 -8.54
C PRO A 38 6.15 -0.36 -9.13
N ILE A 39 4.86 -0.67 -8.91
CA ILE A 39 4.20 -1.83 -9.55
C ILE A 39 4.32 -1.63 -11.06
N ARG A 40 5.11 -2.50 -11.71
CA ARG A 40 5.31 -2.42 -13.15
C ARG A 40 4.06 -2.92 -13.88
N HIS A 41 3.46 -2.06 -14.69
CA HIS A 41 2.51 -2.48 -15.72
C HIS A 41 3.29 -2.79 -16.99
N SER A 42 3.83 -4.01 -17.10
CA SER A 42 4.47 -4.49 -18.32
C SER A 42 3.63 -5.60 -18.95
N ARG A 43 3.46 -5.56 -20.28
CA ARG A 43 2.89 -6.68 -21.04
C ARG A 43 3.87 -7.84 -21.21
N PHE A 44 5.18 -7.61 -20.98
CA PHE A 44 6.27 -8.54 -21.29
C PHE A 44 7.16 -8.85 -20.08
N GLY A 45 6.76 -8.48 -18.86
CA GLY A 45 7.54 -8.70 -17.62
C GLY A 45 6.68 -9.23 -16.48
N HIS A 46 7.31 -9.56 -15.35
CA HIS A 46 6.60 -10.09 -14.18
C HIS A 46 5.48 -9.13 -13.72
N PRO A 47 4.20 -9.55 -13.78
CA PRO A 47 3.07 -8.70 -13.45
C PRO A 47 2.80 -8.62 -11.95
N HIS A 48 3.57 -9.36 -11.15
CA HIS A 48 3.35 -9.50 -9.72
C HIS A 48 4.38 -8.69 -8.93
N SER A 49 3.90 -8.03 -7.88
CA SER A 49 4.73 -7.45 -6.84
C SER A 49 4.57 -8.26 -5.57
N SER A 50 5.67 -8.49 -4.86
CA SER A 50 5.69 -9.19 -3.59
C SER A 50 5.76 -8.18 -2.45
N PHE A 51 4.99 -8.44 -1.40
CA PHE A 51 5.00 -7.64 -0.18
C PHE A 51 4.66 -8.51 1.02
N ALA A 52 5.06 -8.04 2.19
CA ALA A 52 4.69 -8.61 3.47
C ALA A 52 4.46 -7.47 4.45
N ILE A 53 3.50 -7.66 5.34
CA ILE A 53 3.21 -6.74 6.43
C ILE A 53 2.86 -7.54 7.68
N THR A 54 3.24 -6.99 8.83
CA THR A 54 2.72 -7.40 10.13
C THR A 54 1.80 -6.29 10.59
N LEU A 55 0.54 -6.62 10.87
CA LEU A 55 -0.38 -5.68 11.51
C LEU A 55 0.03 -5.54 12.99
N PRO A 56 0.06 -4.32 13.55
CA PRO A 56 0.47 -4.12 14.94
C PRO A 56 -0.47 -4.81 15.93
N GLU A 57 -1.75 -4.92 15.56
CA GLU A 57 -2.77 -5.60 16.34
C GLU A 57 -3.59 -6.53 15.42
N PRO A 58 -4.11 -7.66 15.94
CA PRO A 58 -5.01 -8.51 15.19
C PRO A 58 -6.31 -7.74 14.87
N PRO A 59 -6.82 -7.81 13.63
CA PRO A 59 -8.04 -7.09 13.27
C PRO A 59 -9.25 -7.67 14.03
N PRO A 60 -10.22 -6.83 14.45
CA PRO A 60 -11.43 -7.29 15.12
C PRO A 60 -12.19 -8.37 14.32
N VAL A 61 -12.92 -9.25 15.01
CA VAL A 61 -13.75 -10.29 14.36
C VAL A 61 -14.76 -9.64 13.42
N GLY A 62 -14.86 -10.17 12.20
CA GLY A 62 -15.74 -9.64 11.14
C GLY A 62 -15.12 -8.51 10.31
N SER A 63 -13.89 -8.10 10.60
CA SER A 63 -13.16 -7.12 9.80
C SER A 63 -12.73 -7.67 8.44
N THR A 64 -12.58 -6.78 7.47
CA THR A 64 -12.02 -7.09 6.14
C THR A 64 -10.65 -6.45 5.99
N VAL A 65 -9.63 -7.26 5.72
CA VAL A 65 -8.30 -6.78 5.33
C VAL A 65 -8.24 -6.71 3.82
N ARG A 66 -7.99 -5.51 3.28
CA ARG A 66 -7.97 -5.25 1.84
C ARG A 66 -6.62 -4.64 1.44
N VAL A 67 -6.13 -5.07 0.27
CA VAL A 67 -4.99 -4.45 -0.39
C VAL A 67 -5.54 -3.39 -1.35
N ALA A 68 -5.32 -2.12 -1.04
CA ALA A 68 -5.74 -0.99 -1.85
C ALA A 68 -4.57 -0.46 -2.67
N VAL A 69 -4.83 -0.19 -3.95
CA VAL A 69 -3.83 0.35 -4.87
C VAL A 69 -4.14 1.80 -5.16
N HIS A 70 -3.30 2.71 -4.68
CA HIS A 70 -3.51 4.16 -4.80
C HIS A 70 -2.51 4.80 -5.75
N ALA A 71 -2.86 5.93 -6.36
CA ALA A 71 -1.94 6.69 -7.21
C ALA A 71 -0.83 7.41 -6.40
N THR A 72 -1.06 7.57 -5.09
CA THR A 72 -0.17 8.23 -4.14
C THR A 72 -0.28 7.51 -2.80
N SER A 73 0.83 7.37 -2.07
CA SER A 73 0.84 6.78 -0.72
C SER A 73 0.10 7.67 0.27
N ILE A 74 -0.65 7.10 1.22
CA ILE A 74 -1.21 7.89 2.31
C ILE A 74 -0.13 8.59 3.15
N ALA A 75 1.09 8.03 3.23
CA ALA A 75 2.20 8.67 3.94
C ALA A 75 2.58 10.04 3.34
N ASP A 76 2.27 10.26 2.06
CA ASP A 76 2.56 11.50 1.34
C ASP A 76 1.39 12.50 1.40
N CYS A 77 0.19 12.04 1.79
CA CYS A 77 -0.98 12.88 1.99
C CYS A 77 -0.84 13.62 3.34
N ARG A 78 -0.29 14.83 3.30
CA ARG A 78 -0.30 15.73 4.46
C ARG A 78 -1.71 16.27 4.67
N THR A 79 -2.27 16.04 5.86
CA THR A 79 -3.44 16.77 6.41
C THR A 79 -3.03 18.14 6.92
#